data_AF-A0A953ZDK2-F1
#
_entry.id   AF-A0A953ZDK2-F1
#
_cell.length_a   1.000
_cell.length_b   1.000
_cell.length_c   1.000
_cell.angle_alpha   90.00
_cell.angle_beta   90.00
_cell.angle_gamma   90.00
#
_symmetry.space_group_name_H-M   'P 1'
#
loop_
_entity.id
_entity.type
_entity.pdbx_description
1 polymer ?
#
loop_
_entity_poly.entity_id
_entity_poly.type
_entity_poly.pdbx_seq_one_letter_code
_entity_poly.pdbx_strand_id
1 'polypeptide(L)'
;PFVATMALSSEFTRKLLLTGFFFIASLHIIHQLSYIIRFYQDRDATKPSLKSRLIDVGAVVFPLYPVSTFRMVMVNENSMAFAWASQWFGIDQARELQFNIGRAHPLLPDFILSDWFWMVNLVALVVALSLWGVKSFKEHRSGKLQHGKFLLISCAIGVGLFCPLLPNLDSSFQGFNLWHSLQYIALTWYITRFQMSKGRKQHRFVNWLAKDDRSGTRYYGVAFGIVIALIALIIGIAFVLSNVQGVGMFGGSGEPGTMTYRPGAILQAYYLFGFGLLLTHYFHDAFLFNMHTFSKKAVNTRE
;
A
#
# COMPACT_ATOMS: atom_id res chain seq x y z
N PRO A 1 -8.49 12.94 14.68
CA PRO A 1 -8.24 12.93 16.14
C PRO A 1 -8.95 11.77 16.87
N PHE A 2 -10.27 11.61 16.72
CA PHE A 2 -11.08 10.64 17.49
C PHE A 2 -10.64 9.16 17.31
N VAL A 3 -10.45 8.68 16.08
CA VAL A 3 -9.98 7.30 15.81
C VAL A 3 -8.58 7.07 16.36
N ALA A 4 -7.72 8.09 16.26
CA ALA A 4 -6.34 8.02 16.72
C ALA A 4 -6.22 8.02 18.25
N THR A 5 -7.11 8.74 18.95
CA THR A 5 -7.21 8.69 20.41
C THR A 5 -7.83 7.39 20.91
N MET A 6 -8.74 6.77 20.15
CA MET A 6 -9.27 5.44 20.48
C MET A 6 -8.20 4.33 20.34
N ALA A 7 -7.24 4.47 19.43
CA ALA A 7 -6.11 3.55 19.35
C ALA A 7 -5.21 3.58 20.61
N LEU A 8 -5.36 4.61 21.46
CA LEU A 8 -4.64 4.75 22.71
C LEU A 8 -5.46 4.29 23.93
N SER A 9 -6.76 4.01 23.78
CA SER A 9 -7.66 3.74 24.92
C SER A 9 -7.62 2.29 25.41
N SER A 10 -7.40 1.31 24.53
CA SER A 10 -7.22 -0.09 24.91
C SER A 10 -6.37 -0.86 23.91
N GLU A 11 -5.73 -1.95 24.36
CA GLU A 11 -4.96 -2.83 23.48
C GLU A 11 -5.83 -3.46 22.38
N PHE A 12 -7.04 -3.91 22.74
CA PHE A 12 -7.97 -4.50 21.78
C PHE A 12 -8.34 -3.52 20.68
N THR A 13 -8.74 -2.29 21.04
CA THR A 13 -9.09 -1.24 20.08
C THR A 13 -7.91 -0.90 19.18
N ARG A 14 -6.69 -0.82 19.74
CA ARG A 14 -5.47 -0.60 18.97
C ARG A 14 -5.23 -1.71 17.95
N LYS A 15 -5.29 -2.98 18.36
CA LYS A 15 -5.09 -4.13 17.46
C LYS A 15 -6.16 -4.17 16.37
N LEU A 16 -7.41 -3.89 16.72
CA LEU A 16 -8.53 -3.86 15.75
C LEU A 16 -8.32 -2.75 14.70
N LEU A 17 -8.02 -1.53 15.14
CA LEU A 17 -7.80 -0.39 14.25
C LEU A 17 -6.57 -0.60 13.35
N LEU A 18 -5.47 -1.13 13.89
CA LEU A 18 -4.29 -1.48 13.09
C LEU A 18 -4.63 -2.57 12.07
N THR A 19 -5.30 -3.65 12.49
CA THR A 19 -5.67 -4.73 11.57
C THR A 19 -6.57 -4.22 10.44
N GLY A 20 -7.61 -3.45 10.78
CA GLY A 20 -8.52 -2.86 9.80
C GLY A 20 -7.81 -1.88 8.86
N PHE A 21 -6.87 -1.08 9.38
CA PHE A 21 -6.08 -0.17 8.55
C PHE A 21 -5.21 -0.91 7.54
N PHE A 22 -4.47 -1.94 7.95
CA PHE A 22 -3.63 -2.70 7.03
C PHE A 22 -4.46 -3.43 5.98
N PHE A 23 -5.64 -3.93 6.36
CA PHE A 23 -6.60 -4.48 5.42
C PHE A 23 -7.03 -3.43 4.38
N ILE A 24 -7.47 -2.25 4.81
CA ILE A 24 -7.88 -1.15 3.92
C ILE A 24 -6.70 -0.67 3.06
N ALA A 25 -5.49 -0.55 3.63
CA ALA A 25 -4.29 -0.18 2.89
C ALA A 25 -3.98 -1.17 1.77
N SER A 26 -4.15 -2.48 2.01
CA SER A 26 -3.97 -3.50 0.99
C SER A 26 -4.98 -3.35 -0.17
N LEU A 27 -6.25 -3.06 0.14
CA LEU A 27 -7.28 -2.80 -0.87
C LEU A 27 -7.00 -1.51 -1.65
N HIS A 28 -6.56 -0.47 -0.96
CA HIS A 28 -6.20 0.81 -1.54
C HIS A 28 -5.06 0.68 -2.57
N ILE A 29 -4.02 -0.07 -2.24
CA ILE A 29 -2.90 -0.41 -3.15
C ILE A 29 -3.42 -1.07 -4.43
N ILE A 30 -4.26 -2.09 -4.30
CA ILE A 30 -4.86 -2.81 -5.43
C ILE A 30 -5.69 -1.86 -6.29
N HIS A 31 -6.50 -1.03 -5.65
CA HIS A 31 -7.39 -0.09 -6.30
C HIS A 31 -6.60 0.92 -7.14
N GLN A 32 -5.58 1.55 -6.55
CA GLN A 32 -4.73 2.52 -7.24
C GLN A 32 -3.95 1.90 -8.40
N LEU A 33 -3.40 0.69 -8.23
CA LEU A 33 -2.63 0.07 -9.29
C LEU A 33 -3.51 -0.39 -10.46
N SER A 34 -4.70 -0.94 -10.15
CA SER A 34 -5.71 -1.28 -11.14
C SER A 34 -6.15 -0.05 -11.94
N TYR A 35 -6.22 1.11 -11.28
CA TYR A 35 -6.54 2.38 -11.90
C TYR A 35 -5.48 2.85 -12.91
N ILE A 36 -4.20 2.80 -12.55
CA ILE A 36 -3.11 3.17 -13.47
C ILE A 36 -3.06 2.22 -14.67
N ILE A 37 -3.25 0.91 -14.44
CA ILE A 37 -3.30 -0.09 -15.51
C ILE A 37 -4.44 0.20 -16.49
N ARG A 38 -5.61 0.60 -15.97
CA ARG A 38 -6.74 0.99 -16.82
C ARG A 38 -6.40 2.17 -17.72
N PHE A 39 -5.66 3.17 -17.24
CA PHE A 39 -5.22 4.28 -18.10
C PHE A 39 -4.32 3.84 -19.26
N TYR A 40 -3.41 2.90 -19.00
CA TYR A 40 -2.59 2.32 -20.06
C TYR A 40 -3.46 1.60 -21.09
N GLN A 41 -4.46 0.84 -20.63
CA GLN A 41 -5.41 0.11 -21.47
C GLN A 41 -6.34 1.03 -22.27
N ASP A 42 -6.80 2.13 -21.70
CA ASP A 42 -7.71 3.07 -22.39
C ASP A 42 -6.98 3.93 -23.44
N ARG A 43 -5.63 4.00 -23.37
CA ARG A 43 -4.77 4.57 -24.42
C ARG A 43 -4.53 3.63 -25.59
N ASP A 44 -4.82 2.34 -25.43
CA ASP A 44 -4.69 1.37 -26.51
C ASP A 44 -5.83 1.57 -27.52
N ALA A 45 -5.47 1.77 -28.79
CA ALA A 45 -6.42 1.95 -29.88
C ALA A 45 -7.37 0.75 -30.02
N THR A 46 -6.93 -0.44 -29.63
CA THR A 46 -7.69 -1.68 -29.79
C THR A 46 -8.64 -1.99 -28.62
N LYS A 47 -8.61 -1.19 -27.54
CA LYS A 47 -9.40 -1.37 -26.29
C LYS A 47 -9.44 -2.82 -25.79
N PRO A 48 -8.61 -3.20 -24.81
CA PRO A 48 -8.48 -4.61 -24.41
C PRO A 48 -9.78 -5.17 -23.83
N SER A 49 -10.04 -6.44 -24.15
CA SER A 49 -11.21 -7.19 -23.70
C SER A 49 -11.29 -7.31 -22.18
N LEU A 50 -12.49 -7.52 -21.62
CA LEU A 50 -12.68 -7.70 -20.17
C LEU A 50 -11.80 -8.83 -19.61
N LYS A 51 -11.66 -9.94 -20.33
CA LYS A 51 -10.77 -11.06 -19.97
C LYS A 51 -9.32 -10.59 -19.84
N SER A 52 -8.84 -9.83 -20.81
CA SER A 52 -7.48 -9.25 -20.79
C SER A 52 -7.27 -8.34 -19.58
N ARG A 53 -8.29 -7.54 -19.22
CA ARG A 53 -8.25 -6.65 -18.06
C ARG A 53 -8.20 -7.42 -16.73
N LEU A 54 -9.04 -8.45 -16.59
CA LEU A 54 -9.07 -9.29 -15.39
C LEU A 54 -7.74 -10.04 -15.18
N ILE A 55 -7.08 -10.46 -16.26
CA ILE A 55 -5.75 -11.08 -16.18
C ILE A 55 -4.71 -10.08 -15.65
N ASP A 56 -4.71 -8.83 -16.15
CA ASP A 56 -3.78 -7.79 -15.67
C ASP A 56 -4.03 -7.46 -14.19
N VAL A 57 -5.30 -7.39 -13.76
CA VAL A 57 -5.66 -7.16 -12.35
C VAL A 57 -5.24 -8.34 -11.47
N GLY A 58 -5.51 -9.57 -11.90
CA GLY A 58 -5.09 -10.77 -11.17
C GLY A 58 -3.58 -10.83 -10.96
N ALA A 59 -2.80 -10.49 -11.99
CA ALA A 59 -1.34 -10.44 -11.93
C ALA A 59 -0.80 -9.42 -10.93
N VAL A 60 -1.61 -8.45 -10.52
CA VAL A 60 -1.25 -7.42 -9.54
C VAL A 60 -1.76 -7.73 -8.14
N VAL A 61 -2.96 -8.29 -8.05
CA VAL A 61 -3.61 -8.61 -6.78
C VAL A 61 -2.92 -9.77 -6.10
N PHE A 62 -2.73 -10.88 -6.82
CA PHE A 62 -2.29 -12.12 -6.19
C PHE A 62 -0.83 -12.13 -5.74
N PRO A 63 0.12 -11.34 -6.26
CA PRO A 63 1.44 -11.21 -5.64
C PRO A 63 1.45 -10.74 -4.18
N LEU A 64 0.43 -9.98 -3.73
CA LEU A 64 0.42 -9.34 -2.40
C LEU A 64 0.15 -10.31 -1.24
N TYR A 65 -0.56 -11.40 -1.52
CA TYR A 65 -1.19 -12.22 -0.47
C TYR A 65 -0.45 -13.51 -0.10
N PRO A 66 0.15 -14.30 -1.01
CA PRO A 66 0.69 -15.63 -0.68
C PRO A 66 1.74 -15.60 0.42
N VAL A 67 2.75 -14.73 0.30
CA VAL A 67 3.80 -14.62 1.32
C VAL A 67 3.23 -14.07 2.64
N SER A 68 2.38 -13.04 2.55
CA SER A 68 1.73 -12.43 3.72
C SER A 68 0.88 -13.42 4.49
N THR A 69 0.02 -14.18 3.80
CA THR A 69 -0.91 -15.15 4.38
C THR A 69 -0.19 -16.41 4.87
N PHE A 70 0.84 -16.87 4.14
CA PHE A 70 1.75 -17.90 4.62
C PHE A 70 2.36 -17.50 5.97
N ARG A 71 2.90 -16.28 6.07
CA ARG A 71 3.45 -15.77 7.34
C ARG A 71 2.43 -15.61 8.46
N MET A 72 1.19 -15.28 8.15
CA MET A 72 0.10 -15.22 9.14
C MET A 72 -0.21 -16.61 9.71
N VAL A 73 -0.22 -17.65 8.86
CA VAL A 73 -0.54 -19.03 9.25
C VAL A 73 0.61 -19.70 10.00
N MET A 74 1.86 -19.43 9.61
CA MET A 74 3.07 -19.97 10.26
C MET A 74 3.18 -19.67 11.76
N VAL A 75 2.41 -18.70 12.27
CA VAL A 75 2.33 -18.42 13.71
C VAL A 75 1.85 -19.64 14.50
N ASN A 76 1.09 -20.52 13.87
CA ASN A 76 0.71 -21.81 14.43
C ASN A 76 1.76 -22.87 14.07
N GLU A 77 2.52 -23.34 15.06
CA GLU A 77 3.57 -24.36 14.88
C GLU A 77 3.02 -25.73 14.42
N ASN A 78 1.72 -25.97 14.60
CA ASN A 78 1.06 -27.18 14.09
C ASN A 78 0.55 -27.02 12.64
N SER A 79 0.74 -25.86 12.00
CA SER A 79 0.29 -25.63 10.62
C SER A 79 1.22 -26.28 9.60
N MET A 80 0.67 -26.62 8.43
CA MET A 80 1.48 -27.03 7.29
C MET A 80 2.44 -25.93 6.86
N ALA A 81 2.04 -24.67 6.97
CA ALA A 81 2.91 -23.53 6.65
C ALA A 81 4.20 -23.55 7.49
N PHE A 82 4.08 -23.77 8.81
CA PHE A 82 5.25 -23.89 9.69
C PHE A 82 6.10 -25.11 9.35
N ALA A 83 5.47 -26.29 9.16
CA ALA A 83 6.19 -27.51 8.78
C ALA A 83 7.01 -27.31 7.49
N TRP A 84 6.43 -26.67 6.47
CA TRP A 84 7.13 -26.30 5.25
C TRP A 84 8.29 -25.34 5.53
N ALA A 85 8.05 -24.28 6.30
CA ALA A 85 9.06 -23.27 6.55
C ALA A 85 10.25 -23.86 7.34
N SER A 86 9.98 -24.67 8.35
CA SER A 86 10.99 -25.38 9.14
C SER A 86 11.83 -26.33 8.26
N GLN A 87 11.17 -27.12 7.41
CA GLN A 87 11.85 -28.06 6.50
C GLN A 87 12.75 -27.36 5.48
N TRP A 88 12.28 -26.28 4.85
CA TRP A 88 12.97 -25.66 3.71
C TRP A 88 13.93 -24.53 4.11
N PHE A 89 13.65 -23.84 5.22
CA PHE A 89 14.42 -22.67 5.66
C PHE A 89 15.11 -22.87 7.01
N GLY A 90 14.95 -24.04 7.67
CA GLY A 90 15.60 -24.32 8.95
C GLY A 90 15.11 -23.45 10.09
N ILE A 91 13.82 -23.09 10.07
CA ILE A 91 13.21 -22.25 11.10
C ILE A 91 12.80 -23.13 12.28
N ASP A 92 13.36 -22.83 13.45
CA ASP A 92 13.12 -23.58 14.68
C ASP A 92 11.95 -23.02 15.50
N GLN A 93 11.60 -21.73 15.31
CA GLN A 93 10.53 -21.07 16.05
C GLN A 93 9.68 -20.16 15.16
N ALA A 94 8.35 -20.25 15.30
CA ALA A 94 7.40 -19.45 14.54
C ALA A 94 7.56 -17.92 14.76
N ARG A 95 8.16 -17.53 15.89
CA ARG A 95 8.35 -16.13 16.30
C ARG A 95 9.27 -15.35 15.35
N GLU A 96 10.19 -16.02 14.66
CA GLU A 96 11.18 -15.34 13.80
C GLU A 96 10.56 -14.73 12.54
N LEU A 97 9.43 -15.28 12.08
CA LEU A 97 8.72 -14.82 10.87
C LEU A 97 7.30 -14.37 11.13
N GLN A 98 6.92 -14.26 12.41
CA GLN A 98 5.58 -13.90 12.85
C GLN A 98 5.10 -12.61 12.16
N PHE A 99 3.86 -12.64 11.67
CA PHE A 99 3.25 -11.47 11.05
C PHE A 99 2.94 -10.41 12.12
N ASN A 100 3.77 -9.36 12.17
CA ASN A 100 3.65 -8.28 13.14
C ASN A 100 3.35 -6.94 12.46
N ILE A 101 2.46 -6.16 13.08
CA ILE A 101 2.24 -4.76 12.74
C ILE A 101 2.95 -3.92 13.80
N GLY A 102 4.19 -3.54 13.50
CA GLY A 102 5.09 -2.95 14.50
C GLY A 102 5.30 -3.93 15.65
N ARG A 103 4.85 -3.57 16.86
CA ARG A 103 4.91 -4.44 18.06
C ARG A 103 3.59 -5.15 18.37
N ALA A 104 2.57 -5.04 17.52
CA ALA A 104 1.25 -5.60 17.77
C ALA A 104 0.98 -6.81 16.86
N HIS A 105 0.41 -7.86 17.44
CA HIS A 105 -0.18 -8.96 16.68
C HIS A 105 -1.56 -8.53 16.16
N PRO A 106 -1.84 -8.68 14.84
CA PRO A 106 -3.16 -8.38 14.30
C PRO A 106 -4.22 -9.36 14.82
N LEU A 107 -5.47 -8.90 14.83
CA LEU A 107 -6.64 -9.72 15.12
C LEU A 107 -7.12 -10.36 13.83
N LEU A 108 -6.62 -11.56 13.53
CA LEU A 108 -6.98 -12.29 12.32
C LEU A 108 -8.12 -13.28 12.62
N PRO A 109 -9.16 -13.36 11.77
CA PRO A 109 -10.15 -14.42 11.85
C PRO A 109 -9.54 -15.81 11.65
N ASP A 110 -10.12 -16.84 12.28
CA ASP A 110 -9.62 -18.23 12.24
C ASP A 110 -9.48 -18.79 10.82
N PHE A 111 -10.36 -18.37 9.90
CA PHE A 111 -10.29 -18.83 8.51
C PHE A 111 -9.02 -18.33 7.79
N ILE A 112 -8.48 -17.15 8.15
CA ILE A 112 -7.22 -16.63 7.59
C ILE A 112 -6.03 -17.44 8.12
N LEU A 113 -6.13 -17.91 9.36
CA LEU A 113 -5.11 -18.72 10.03
C LEU A 113 -5.12 -20.20 9.61
N SER A 114 -6.06 -20.60 8.75
CA SER A 114 -6.17 -21.96 8.25
C SER A 114 -5.22 -22.22 7.08
N ASP A 115 -4.66 -23.44 6.98
CA ASP A 115 -3.72 -23.80 5.92
C ASP A 115 -4.30 -23.65 4.51
N TRP A 116 -5.58 -23.94 4.33
CA TRP A 116 -6.23 -23.80 3.03
C TRP A 116 -6.17 -22.37 2.50
N PHE A 117 -6.15 -21.36 3.38
CA PHE A 117 -6.21 -19.96 2.98
C PHE A 117 -4.95 -19.51 2.25
N TRP A 118 -3.76 -19.79 2.80
CA TRP A 118 -2.51 -19.48 2.12
C TRP A 118 -2.32 -20.32 0.86
N MET A 119 -2.75 -21.59 0.87
CA MET A 119 -2.67 -22.48 -0.30
C MET A 119 -3.54 -21.98 -1.46
N VAL A 120 -4.77 -21.53 -1.20
CA VAL A 120 -5.64 -20.93 -2.23
C VAL A 120 -5.01 -19.67 -2.81
N ASN A 121 -4.42 -18.81 -1.97
CA ASN A 121 -3.71 -17.62 -2.46
C ASN A 121 -2.50 -17.99 -3.33
N LEU A 122 -1.74 -19.02 -2.96
CA LEU A 122 -0.62 -19.52 -3.76
C LEU A 122 -1.09 -20.08 -5.12
N VAL A 123 -2.13 -20.90 -5.13
CA VAL A 123 -2.72 -21.42 -6.38
C VAL A 123 -3.21 -20.28 -7.27
N ALA A 124 -3.91 -19.31 -6.69
CA ALA A 124 -4.40 -18.15 -7.42
C ALA A 124 -3.25 -17.29 -8.00
N LEU A 125 -2.15 -17.12 -7.27
CA LEU A 125 -0.92 -16.49 -7.78
C LEU A 125 -0.40 -17.23 -9.00
N VAL A 126 -0.19 -18.55 -8.90
CA VAL A 126 0.38 -19.36 -9.99
C VAL A 126 -0.51 -19.27 -11.23
N VAL A 127 -1.83 -19.38 -11.08
CA VAL A 127 -2.79 -19.24 -12.18
C VAL A 127 -2.73 -17.83 -12.79
N ALA A 128 -2.79 -16.79 -11.97
CA ALA A 128 -2.79 -15.41 -12.44
C ALA A 128 -1.49 -15.04 -13.19
N LEU A 129 -0.33 -15.40 -12.65
CA LEU A 129 0.96 -15.16 -13.28
C LEU A 129 1.13 -15.98 -14.56
N SER A 130 0.64 -17.22 -14.60
CA SER A 130 0.68 -18.05 -15.81
C SER A 130 -0.18 -17.46 -16.92
N LEU A 131 -1.42 -17.08 -16.61
CA LEU A 131 -2.32 -16.44 -17.56
C LEU A 131 -1.75 -15.12 -18.08
N TRP A 132 -1.19 -14.31 -17.18
CA TRP A 132 -0.56 -13.04 -17.54
C TRP A 132 0.69 -13.24 -18.38
N GLY A 133 1.58 -14.17 -18.02
CA GLY A 133 2.77 -14.50 -18.79
C GLY A 133 2.44 -14.99 -20.20
N VAL A 134 1.49 -15.92 -20.34
CA VAL A 134 1.02 -16.41 -21.66
C VAL A 134 0.41 -15.26 -22.48
N LYS A 135 -0.40 -14.41 -21.85
CA LYS A 135 -0.99 -13.24 -22.50
C LYS A 135 0.10 -12.27 -22.97
N SER A 136 1.01 -11.85 -22.09
CA SER A 136 2.09 -10.91 -22.40
C SER A 136 3.02 -11.45 -23.49
N PHE A 137 3.30 -12.76 -23.49
CA PHE A 137 4.06 -13.39 -24.56
C PHE A 137 3.34 -13.33 -25.91
N LYS A 138 2.02 -13.58 -25.95
CA LYS A 138 1.21 -13.42 -27.17
C LYS A 138 1.17 -11.96 -27.64
N GLU A 139 0.99 -11.02 -26.71
CA GLU A 139 1.04 -9.58 -27.01
C GLU A 139 2.41 -9.19 -27.60
N HIS A 140 3.51 -9.70 -27.04
CA HIS A 140 4.86 -9.48 -27.54
C HIS A 140 5.07 -10.04 -28.95
N ARG A 141 4.72 -11.31 -29.18
CA ARG A 141 4.80 -11.97 -30.49
C ARG A 141 4.00 -11.24 -31.57
N SER A 142 2.89 -10.61 -31.19
CA SER A 142 2.03 -9.86 -32.11
C SER A 142 2.41 -8.38 -32.27
N GLY A 143 3.47 -7.90 -31.61
CA GLY A 143 3.88 -6.49 -31.64
C GLY A 143 2.92 -5.54 -30.91
N LYS A 144 2.00 -6.07 -30.09
CA LYS A 144 0.97 -5.30 -29.36
C LYS A 144 1.30 -5.08 -27.88
N LEU A 145 2.46 -5.54 -27.42
CA LEU A 145 2.84 -5.41 -26.02
C LEU A 145 3.05 -3.94 -25.65
N GLN A 146 2.27 -3.45 -24.71
CA GLN A 146 2.46 -2.12 -24.15
C GLN A 146 3.55 -2.15 -23.06
N HIS A 147 4.77 -1.78 -23.43
CA HIS A 147 5.94 -1.86 -22.55
C HIS A 147 5.77 -1.15 -21.20
N GLY A 148 5.16 0.04 -21.17
CA GLY A 148 4.93 0.77 -19.92
C GLY A 148 4.00 0.03 -18.95
N LYS A 149 2.92 -0.58 -19.47
CA LYS A 149 2.00 -1.42 -18.70
C LYS A 149 2.70 -2.70 -18.21
N PHE A 150 3.43 -3.35 -19.10
CA PHE A 150 4.18 -4.57 -18.78
C PHE A 150 5.19 -4.31 -17.66
N LEU A 151 6.00 -3.25 -17.77
CA LEU A 151 6.98 -2.87 -16.75
C LEU A 151 6.31 -2.55 -15.42
N LEU A 152 5.20 -1.79 -15.44
CA LEU A 152 4.43 -1.48 -14.24
C LEU A 152 3.95 -2.74 -13.51
N ILE A 153 3.35 -3.69 -14.24
CA ILE A 153 2.86 -4.94 -13.66
C ILE A 153 4.03 -5.80 -13.18
N SER A 154 5.12 -5.92 -13.94
CA SER A 154 6.33 -6.64 -13.52
C SER A 154 6.92 -6.07 -12.23
N CYS A 155 7.03 -4.74 -12.13
CA CYS A 155 7.46 -4.07 -10.90
C CYS A 155 6.50 -4.37 -9.76
N ALA A 156 5.19 -4.29 -9.98
CA ALA A 156 4.20 -4.60 -8.95
C ALA A 156 4.25 -6.06 -8.47
N ILE A 157 4.47 -7.01 -9.36
CA ILE A 157 4.70 -8.43 -9.02
C ILE A 157 5.94 -8.54 -8.14
N GLY A 158 7.05 -7.92 -8.54
CA GLY A 158 8.29 -7.93 -7.76
C GLY A 158 8.08 -7.34 -6.37
N VAL A 159 7.63 -6.10 -6.27
CA VAL A 159 7.37 -5.45 -4.98
C VAL A 159 6.39 -6.29 -4.15
N GLY A 160 5.30 -6.80 -4.75
CA GLY A 160 4.28 -7.62 -4.10
C GLY A 160 4.81 -8.91 -3.48
N LEU A 161 5.69 -9.62 -4.18
CA LEU A 161 6.29 -10.88 -3.70
C LEU A 161 7.40 -10.65 -2.68
N PHE A 162 8.22 -9.60 -2.87
CA PHE A 162 9.44 -9.41 -2.07
C PHE A 162 9.23 -8.54 -0.83
N CYS A 163 8.35 -7.54 -0.85
CA CYS A 163 8.11 -6.69 0.33
C CYS A 163 7.67 -7.49 1.56
N PRO A 164 6.75 -8.47 1.45
CA PRO A 164 6.33 -9.25 2.62
C PRO A 164 7.39 -10.22 3.16
N LEU A 165 8.55 -10.38 2.50
CA LEU A 165 9.68 -11.16 3.02
C LEU A 165 10.51 -10.40 4.05
N LEU A 166 10.38 -9.08 4.11
CA LEU A 166 11.12 -8.28 5.07
C LEU A 166 10.59 -8.53 6.50
N PRO A 167 11.45 -8.49 7.53
CA PRO A 167 11.06 -8.86 8.90
C PRO A 167 9.88 -8.03 9.43
N ASN A 168 9.91 -6.72 9.18
CA ASN A 168 8.94 -5.74 9.65
C ASN A 168 7.91 -5.41 8.55
N LEU A 169 6.76 -6.08 8.61
CA LEU A 169 5.69 -5.89 7.61
C LEU A 169 5.12 -4.48 7.62
N ASP A 170 5.03 -3.83 8.78
CA ASP A 170 4.61 -2.43 8.87
C ASP A 170 5.50 -1.49 8.03
N SER A 171 6.81 -1.67 8.12
CA SER A 171 7.80 -0.93 7.34
C SER A 171 7.72 -1.29 5.86
N SER A 172 7.44 -2.55 5.56
CA SER A 172 7.32 -3.07 4.19
C SER A 172 6.09 -2.53 3.47
N PHE A 173 4.94 -2.50 4.16
CA PHE A 173 3.71 -1.87 3.68
C PHE A 173 3.88 -0.36 3.53
N GLN A 174 4.62 0.30 4.43
CA GLN A 174 4.98 1.71 4.26
C GLN A 174 5.85 1.93 3.01
N GLY A 175 6.80 1.02 2.72
CA GLY A 175 7.55 1.01 1.46
C GLY A 175 6.65 0.84 0.24
N PHE A 176 5.65 -0.04 0.31
CA PHE A 176 4.63 -0.20 -0.73
C PHE A 176 3.83 1.09 -0.96
N ASN A 177 3.35 1.71 0.12
CA ASN A 177 2.64 2.98 0.07
C ASN A 177 3.51 4.10 -0.52
N LEU A 178 4.80 4.14 -0.19
CA LEU A 178 5.75 5.08 -0.77
C LEU A 178 5.91 4.85 -2.27
N TRP A 179 6.12 3.60 -2.70
CA TRP A 179 6.19 3.24 -4.12
C TRP A 179 4.97 3.71 -4.90
N HIS A 180 3.76 3.47 -4.39
CA HIS A 180 2.52 3.95 -5.01
C HIS A 180 2.40 5.48 -5.00
N SER A 181 2.76 6.13 -3.90
CA SER A 181 2.72 7.59 -3.79
C SER A 181 3.63 8.25 -4.84
N LEU A 182 4.80 7.66 -5.11
CA LEU A 182 5.70 8.16 -6.15
C LEU A 182 5.06 8.10 -7.55
N GLN A 183 4.32 7.03 -7.86
CA GLN A 183 3.57 6.93 -9.11
C GLN A 183 2.45 7.97 -9.19
N TYR A 184 1.76 8.20 -8.07
CA TYR A 184 0.66 9.16 -7.99
C TYR A 184 1.14 10.61 -8.12
N ILE A 185 2.29 10.96 -7.57
CA ILE A 185 2.92 12.28 -7.76
C ILE A 185 3.20 12.53 -9.24
N ALA A 186 3.74 11.55 -9.97
CA ALA A 186 3.94 11.67 -11.42
C ALA A 186 2.61 11.86 -12.17
N LEU A 187 1.57 11.10 -11.80
CA LEU A 187 0.27 11.19 -12.46
C LEU A 187 -0.41 12.53 -12.21
N THR A 188 -0.40 13.02 -10.96
CA THR A 188 -0.98 14.32 -10.60
C THR A 188 -0.23 15.45 -11.28
N TRP A 189 1.11 15.40 -11.32
CA TRP A 189 1.92 16.32 -12.12
C TRP A 189 1.50 16.32 -13.60
N TYR A 190 1.40 15.15 -14.22
CA TYR A 190 1.02 15.01 -15.62
C TYR A 190 -0.39 15.58 -15.89
N ILE A 191 -1.37 15.25 -15.04
CA ILE A 191 -2.74 15.76 -15.13
C ILE A 191 -2.75 17.29 -15.01
N THR A 192 -2.01 17.86 -14.06
CA THR A 192 -1.92 19.32 -13.92
C THR A 192 -1.35 19.96 -15.18
N ARG A 193 -0.25 19.44 -15.73
CA ARG A 193 0.33 19.96 -16.98
C ARG A 193 -0.65 19.87 -18.14
N PHE A 194 -1.37 18.75 -18.25
CA PHE A 194 -2.39 18.56 -19.28
C PHE A 194 -3.50 19.60 -19.15
N GLN A 195 -4.01 19.84 -17.94
CA GLN A 195 -5.04 20.86 -17.70
C GLN A 195 -4.55 22.28 -18.04
N MET A 196 -3.30 22.61 -17.69
CA MET A 196 -2.69 23.89 -18.06
C MET A 196 -2.53 24.05 -19.57
N SER A 197 -2.15 22.97 -20.28
CA SER A 197 -2.05 22.99 -21.75
C SER A 197 -3.40 23.23 -22.44
N LYS A 198 -4.51 22.90 -21.76
CA LYS A 198 -5.89 23.18 -22.19
C LYS A 198 -6.37 24.58 -21.77
N GLY A 199 -5.48 25.45 -21.29
CA GLY A 199 -5.81 26.82 -20.89
C GLY A 199 -6.62 26.93 -19.60
N ARG A 200 -6.75 25.85 -18.81
CA ARG A 200 -7.44 25.90 -17.53
C ARG A 200 -6.63 26.72 -16.54
N LYS A 201 -7.24 27.76 -15.97
CA LYS A 201 -6.64 28.59 -14.93
C LYS A 201 -6.44 27.74 -13.66
N GLN A 202 -5.19 27.62 -13.22
CA GLN A 202 -4.84 27.03 -11.93
C GLN A 202 -4.35 28.13 -10.96
N HIS A 203 -4.31 27.78 -9.67
CA HIS A 203 -3.73 28.65 -8.64
C HIS A 203 -2.24 28.95 -8.95
N ARG A 204 -1.73 30.12 -8.52
CA ARG A 204 -0.36 30.59 -8.80
C ARG A 204 0.71 29.56 -8.41
N PHE A 205 0.55 28.92 -7.26
CA PHE A 205 1.47 27.88 -6.78
C PHE A 205 1.51 26.66 -7.70
N VAL A 206 0.34 26.18 -8.13
CA VAL A 206 0.20 25.03 -9.03
C VAL A 206 0.79 25.35 -10.41
N ASN A 207 0.59 26.59 -10.90
CA ASN A 207 1.21 27.04 -12.14
C ASN A 207 2.74 27.04 -12.05
N TRP A 208 3.34 27.47 -10.94
CA TRP A 208 4.78 27.43 -10.75
C TRP A 208 5.32 26.00 -10.73
N LEU A 209 4.60 25.10 -10.05
CA LEU A 209 4.94 23.69 -9.97
C LEU A 209 4.94 23.00 -11.34
N ALA A 210 4.02 23.37 -12.24
CA ALA A 210 3.81 22.71 -13.55
C ALA A 210 4.27 23.53 -14.78
N LYS A 211 5.06 24.60 -14.58
CA LYS A 211 5.36 25.62 -15.62
C LYS A 211 6.20 25.12 -16.81
N ASP A 212 7.22 24.32 -16.56
CA ASP A 212 8.29 24.00 -17.53
C ASP A 212 8.69 22.53 -17.51
N ASP A 213 9.63 22.10 -18.32
CA ASP A 213 10.03 20.69 -18.39
C ASP A 213 10.77 20.19 -17.12
N ARG A 214 11.21 21.10 -16.23
CA ARG A 214 11.75 20.76 -14.89
C ARG A 214 10.66 20.67 -13.82
N SER A 215 9.39 20.88 -14.19
CA SER A 215 8.24 20.81 -13.28
C SER A 215 8.11 19.48 -12.54
N GLY A 216 8.50 18.36 -13.17
CA GLY A 216 8.48 17.04 -12.51
C GLY A 216 9.36 17.02 -11.26
N THR A 217 10.61 17.50 -11.38
CA THR A 217 11.53 17.60 -10.25
C THR A 217 11.00 18.52 -9.16
N ARG A 218 10.33 19.63 -9.50
CA ARG A 218 9.70 20.52 -8.51
C ARG A 218 8.55 19.84 -7.78
N TYR A 219 7.70 19.10 -8.49
CA TYR A 219 6.62 18.32 -7.90
C TYR A 219 7.16 17.30 -6.89
N TYR A 220 8.15 16.51 -7.29
CA TYR A 220 8.79 15.55 -6.38
C TYR A 220 9.52 16.25 -5.22
N GLY A 221 10.21 17.36 -5.48
CA GLY A 221 10.92 18.12 -4.45
C GLY A 221 10.00 18.71 -3.40
N VAL A 222 8.86 19.28 -3.80
CA VAL A 222 7.85 19.78 -2.86
C VAL A 222 7.19 18.64 -2.09
N ALA A 223 6.83 17.54 -2.74
CA ALA A 223 6.29 16.37 -2.06
C ALA A 223 7.28 15.83 -1.02
N PHE A 224 8.56 15.73 -1.37
CA PHE A 224 9.63 15.32 -0.46
C PHE A 224 9.81 16.30 0.71
N GLY A 225 9.77 17.62 0.44
CA GLY A 225 9.81 18.65 1.48
C GLY A 225 8.64 18.55 2.46
N ILE A 226 7.44 18.26 1.96
CA ILE A 226 6.26 18.00 2.80
C ILE A 226 6.47 16.75 3.66
N VAL A 227 7.02 15.66 3.11
CA VAL A 227 7.34 14.46 3.89
C VAL A 227 8.31 14.77 5.02
N ILE A 228 9.39 15.51 4.75
CA ILE A 228 10.34 15.94 5.79
C ILE A 228 9.64 16.78 6.86
N ALA A 229 8.79 17.74 6.46
CA ALA A 229 8.05 18.57 7.40
C ALA A 229 7.08 17.76 8.28
N LEU A 230 6.40 16.77 7.70
CA LEU A 230 5.51 15.87 8.43
C LEU A 230 6.29 14.98 9.42
N ILE A 231 7.46 14.47 9.02
CA ILE A 231 8.34 13.72 9.92
C ILE A 231 8.81 14.61 11.09
N ALA A 232 9.26 15.84 10.79
CA ALA A 232 9.66 16.79 11.82
C ALA A 232 8.52 17.13 12.79
N LEU A 233 7.29 17.27 12.27
CA LEU A 233 6.10 17.48 13.09
C LEU A 233 5.80 16.27 13.99
N ILE A 234 5.90 15.04 13.46
CA ILE A 234 5.75 13.81 14.27
C ILE A 234 6.80 13.78 15.38
N ILE A 235 8.07 14.11 15.08
CA ILE A 235 9.14 14.19 16.07
C ILE A 235 8.84 15.27 17.12
N GLY A 236 8.33 16.44 16.71
CA GLY A 236 7.93 17.50 17.63
C GLY A 236 6.80 17.08 18.57
N ILE A 237 5.75 16.43 18.04
CA ILE A 237 4.67 15.85 18.85
C ILE A 237 5.23 14.79 19.80
N ALA A 238 6.11 13.91 19.33
CA ALA A 238 6.74 12.89 20.14
C ALA A 238 7.58 13.50 21.28
N PHE A 239 8.30 14.59 21.02
CA PHE A 239 9.05 15.29 22.04
C PHE A 239 8.12 15.83 23.14
N VAL A 240 7.00 16.45 22.78
CA VAL A 240 6.00 16.90 23.76
C VAL A 240 5.43 15.73 24.56
N LEU A 241 5.04 14.64 23.90
CA LEU A 241 4.50 13.44 24.55
C LEU A 241 5.50 12.80 25.52
N SER A 242 6.79 12.73 25.14
CA SER A 242 7.86 12.19 25.98
C SER A 242 8.00 12.99 27.27
N ASN A 243 8.01 14.32 27.18
CA ASN A 243 8.12 15.21 28.34
C ASN A 243 6.86 15.19 29.23
N VAL A 244 5.67 15.17 28.64
CA VAL A 244 4.40 15.23 29.39
C VAL A 244 4.06 13.89 30.05
N GLN A 245 4.31 12.77 29.36
CA GLN A 245 3.93 11.44 29.85
C GLN A 245 5.05 10.68 30.57
N GLY A 246 6.28 11.22 30.55
CA GLY A 246 7.46 10.57 31.12
C GLY A 246 7.85 9.27 30.42
N VAL A 247 7.55 9.15 29.12
CA VAL A 247 7.89 7.96 28.31
C VAL A 247 9.12 8.24 27.44
N GLY A 248 9.91 7.23 27.13
CA GLY A 248 11.04 7.39 26.22
C GLY A 248 10.61 7.72 24.78
N MET A 249 11.49 8.36 24.01
CA MET A 249 11.22 8.70 22.60
C MET A 249 10.92 7.44 21.76
N PHE A 250 11.74 6.41 21.92
CA PHE A 250 11.60 5.11 21.23
C PHE A 250 11.26 3.96 22.19
N GLY A 251 11.67 4.08 23.46
CA GLY A 251 11.38 3.12 24.52
C GLY A 251 10.01 3.37 25.13
N GLY A 252 9.16 2.34 25.16
CA GLY A 252 7.91 2.38 25.92
C GLY A 252 8.16 2.16 27.42
N SER A 253 7.13 2.31 28.23
CA SER A 253 7.12 1.89 29.63
C SER A 253 6.11 0.76 29.85
N GLY A 254 6.39 -0.11 30.81
CA GLY A 254 5.58 -1.29 31.10
C GLY A 254 5.80 -2.46 30.14
N GLU A 255 5.25 -3.62 30.49
CA GLU A 255 5.31 -4.83 29.67
C GLU A 255 4.23 -4.81 28.57
N PRO A 256 4.57 -5.08 27.30
CA PRO A 256 3.57 -5.22 26.24
C PRO A 256 2.46 -6.21 26.63
N GLY A 257 1.20 -5.83 26.44
CA GLY A 257 0.05 -6.67 26.79
C GLY A 257 -0.58 -6.38 28.16
N THR A 258 0.00 -5.46 28.94
CA THR A 258 -0.53 -5.04 30.25
C THR A 258 -1.25 -3.70 30.17
N MET A 259 -2.16 -3.41 31.11
CA MET A 259 -2.88 -2.12 31.16
C MET A 259 -1.94 -0.92 31.42
N THR A 260 -0.73 -1.17 31.92
CA THR A 260 0.29 -0.14 32.19
C THR A 260 1.21 0.11 31.01
N TYR A 261 1.10 -0.67 29.92
CA TYR A 261 1.95 -0.50 28.74
C TYR A 261 1.69 0.82 28.03
N ARG A 262 2.72 1.64 27.93
CA ARG A 262 2.74 2.85 27.11
C ARG A 262 3.81 2.71 26.03
N PRO A 263 3.45 2.76 24.74
CA PRO A 263 4.46 2.74 23.68
C PRO A 263 5.32 4.01 23.72
N GLY A 264 6.52 3.96 23.13
CA GLY A 264 7.40 5.12 23.03
C GLY A 264 6.74 6.28 22.30
N ALA A 265 7.17 7.51 22.61
CA ALA A 265 6.51 8.73 22.18
C ALA A 265 6.42 8.88 20.64
N ILE A 266 7.42 8.41 19.89
CA ILE A 266 7.40 8.45 18.42
C ILE A 266 6.29 7.58 17.84
N LEU A 267 6.12 6.37 18.38
CA LEU A 267 5.07 5.46 17.93
C LEU A 267 3.69 6.03 18.25
N GLN A 268 3.53 6.65 19.44
CA GLN A 268 2.31 7.37 19.80
C GLN A 268 2.02 8.54 18.85
N ALA A 269 3.01 9.38 18.57
CA ALA A 269 2.86 10.52 17.67
C ALA A 269 2.50 10.09 16.24
N TYR A 270 3.13 9.01 15.76
CA TYR A 270 2.81 8.41 14.47
C TYR A 270 1.35 7.90 14.44
N TYR A 271 0.89 7.19 15.47
CA TYR A 271 -0.50 6.76 15.57
C TYR A 271 -1.48 7.94 15.72
N LEU A 272 -1.10 9.00 16.42
CA LEU A 272 -1.96 10.17 16.62
C LEU A 272 -2.18 10.95 15.32
N PHE A 273 -1.09 11.17 14.58
CA PHE A 273 -1.06 12.10 13.47
C PHE A 273 -0.89 11.41 12.12
N GLY A 274 0.20 10.66 11.93
CA GLY A 274 0.49 9.98 10.66
C GLY A 274 -0.61 9.01 10.23
N PHE A 275 -1.05 8.17 11.16
CA PHE A 275 -2.12 7.21 10.91
C PHE A 275 -3.47 7.89 10.61
N GLY A 276 -3.79 8.98 11.30
CA GLY A 276 -5.00 9.75 11.05
C GLY A 276 -5.04 10.37 9.65
N LEU A 277 -3.90 10.88 9.18
CA LEU A 277 -3.76 11.40 7.81
C LEU A 277 -3.89 10.29 6.77
N LEU A 278 -3.23 9.14 6.98
CA LEU A 278 -3.30 8.01 6.06
C LEU A 278 -4.72 7.46 5.94
N LEU A 279 -5.44 7.30 7.06
CA LEU A 279 -6.82 6.84 7.03
C LEU A 279 -7.74 7.84 6.29
N THR A 280 -7.54 9.14 6.53
CA THR A 280 -8.28 10.19 5.81
C THR A 280 -8.00 10.15 4.32
N HIS A 281 -6.73 9.92 3.93
CA HIS A 281 -6.34 9.75 2.54
C HIS A 281 -6.99 8.52 1.90
N TYR A 282 -6.96 7.37 2.56
CA TYR A 282 -7.59 6.15 2.04
C TYR A 282 -9.09 6.31 1.88
N PHE A 283 -9.76 6.96 2.83
CA PHE A 283 -11.17 7.31 2.73
C PHE A 283 -11.43 8.24 1.53
N HIS A 284 -10.64 9.31 1.41
CA HIS A 284 -10.75 10.25 0.30
C HIS A 284 -10.58 9.53 -1.05
N ASP A 285 -9.60 8.65 -1.17
CA ASP A 285 -9.34 7.93 -2.42
C ASP A 285 -10.41 6.90 -2.74
N ALA A 286 -10.89 6.16 -1.75
CA ALA A 286 -11.91 5.13 -1.93
C ALA A 286 -13.27 5.71 -2.33
N PHE A 287 -13.66 6.85 -1.75
CA PHE A 287 -15.01 7.40 -1.90
C PHE A 287 -15.09 8.64 -2.79
N LEU A 288 -14.10 9.53 -2.74
CA LEU A 288 -14.15 10.83 -3.43
C LEU A 288 -13.45 10.81 -4.80
N PHE A 289 -12.35 10.08 -4.95
CA PHE A 289 -11.71 9.88 -6.25
C PHE A 289 -12.45 8.90 -7.17
N ASN A 290 -13.34 8.05 -6.62
CA ASN A 290 -14.09 7.07 -7.40
C ASN A 290 -15.38 7.60 -8.06
N MET A 291 -16.03 8.61 -7.50
CA MET A 291 -17.37 9.02 -7.98
C MET A 291 -17.38 10.16 -9.01
N HIS A 292 -16.39 11.06 -9.04
CA HIS A 292 -16.54 12.30 -9.81
C HIS A 292 -15.59 12.50 -11.01
N THR A 293 -14.48 11.77 -11.11
CA THR A 293 -13.56 11.94 -12.25
C THR A 293 -14.08 11.28 -13.54
N PHE A 294 -15.10 10.43 -13.46
CA PHE A 294 -15.62 9.62 -14.57
C PHE A 294 -17.11 9.84 -14.88
N SER A 295 -17.62 11.06 -14.66
CA SER A 295 -18.79 11.48 -15.42
C SER A 295 -18.42 11.39 -16.91
N LYS A 296 -19.24 10.66 -17.68
CA LYS A 296 -19.11 10.19 -19.08
C LYS A 296 -18.59 11.18 -20.15
N LYS A 297 -18.26 12.43 -19.79
CA LYS A 297 -17.86 13.51 -20.72
C LYS A 297 -16.37 13.57 -21.06
N ALA A 298 -15.48 12.90 -20.32
CA ALA A 298 -14.04 12.96 -20.62
C ALA A 298 -13.59 12.03 -21.78
N VAL A 299 -14.45 11.11 -22.22
CA VAL A 299 -14.13 10.11 -23.28
C VAL A 299 -14.77 10.47 -24.64
N ASN A 300 -15.63 11.49 -24.70
CA ASN A 300 -16.22 12.02 -25.94
C ASN A 300 -15.54 13.34 -26.36
N THR A 301 -14.22 13.35 -26.50
CA THR A 301 -13.53 14.40 -27.28
C THR A 301 -12.71 13.74 -28.39
N ARG A 302 -13.43 13.13 -29.32
CA ARG A 302 -13.05 13.08 -30.74
C ARG A 302 -14.25 13.61 -31.51
N GLU A 303 -14.40 14.92 -31.47
CA GLU A 303 -14.92 15.72 -32.58
C GLU A 303 -13.78 16.64 -33.00
#